data_AF-A0A921QTV3-F1
#
_entry.id   AF-A0A921QTV3-F1
#
_cell.length_a   1.000
_cell.length_b   1.000
_cell.length_c   1.000
_cell.angle_alpha   90.00
_cell.angle_beta   90.00
_cell.angle_gamma   90.00
#
_symmetry.space_group_name_H-M   'P 1'
#
loop_
_entity.id
_entity.type
_entity.pdbx_description
1 polymer ?
#
loop_
_entity_poly.entity_id
_entity_poly.type
_entity_poly.pdbx_seq_one_letter_code
_entity_poly.pdbx_strand_id
1 'polypeptide(L)'
;MAEPEREQQRPLLEVEQSVTSIPEDHEATCWGCGLRLVFASYSPIYKCGWCGAITQINQTTRKPDSIWFSHWRRLRDRFFVTVLILFMLFVICGGVWAVYPIVFSISNFCGIFHCMVTAVLAVFTITSYCLASFKSAGAPISIRWGSYPMVGKSDLDNYTFCAYCNKPKPPRAHHCRSCKMCVVDMDHHCPFYLKSASSSLPFSTESKIEASRCRSGHYD
;
A
#
# COMPACT_ATOMS: atom_id res chain seq x y z
N MET A 1 -62.19 18.13 -66.40
CA MET A 1 -61.37 16.98 -65.96
C MET A 1 -61.28 17.07 -64.44
N ALA A 2 -61.91 16.12 -63.75
CA ALA A 2 -61.79 15.77 -62.31
C ALA A 2 -62.00 16.85 -61.23
N GLU A 3 -63.17 16.81 -60.57
CA GLU A 3 -63.35 16.97 -59.10
C GLU A 3 -62.82 15.72 -58.35
N PRO A 4 -62.71 15.62 -57.00
CA PRO A 4 -63.33 16.47 -55.94
C PRO A 4 -62.48 16.78 -54.67
N GLU A 5 -63.04 17.67 -53.84
CA GLU A 5 -63.16 17.73 -52.37
C GLU A 5 -62.23 16.93 -51.43
N ARG A 6 -61.67 17.58 -50.38
CA ARG A 6 -62.18 17.53 -48.98
C ARG A 6 -61.17 18.06 -47.94
N GLU A 7 -61.63 19.06 -47.22
CA GLU A 7 -61.63 19.21 -45.76
C GLU A 7 -61.28 17.95 -44.93
N GLN A 8 -60.29 18.01 -44.03
CA GLN A 8 -60.28 17.15 -42.83
C GLN A 8 -59.26 17.60 -41.75
N GLN A 9 -59.80 18.03 -40.60
CA GLN A 9 -59.37 17.84 -39.20
C GLN A 9 -57.90 18.05 -38.71
N ARG A 10 -57.78 18.91 -37.68
CA ARG A 10 -56.97 18.61 -36.47
C ARG A 10 -57.54 17.38 -35.75
N PRO A 11 -56.68 16.57 -35.11
CA PRO A 11 -57.05 16.06 -33.79
C PRO A 11 -55.96 16.26 -32.73
N LEU A 12 -56.46 16.39 -31.50
CA LEU A 12 -55.79 16.51 -30.22
C LEU A 12 -55.73 15.11 -29.58
N LEU A 13 -54.64 14.80 -28.88
CA LEU A 13 -54.43 13.66 -27.96
C LEU A 13 -54.51 12.23 -28.54
N GLU A 14 -53.37 11.51 -28.52
CA GLU A 14 -53.30 10.24 -27.79
C GLU A 14 -51.85 9.92 -27.39
N VAL A 15 -51.74 9.33 -26.20
CA VAL A 15 -50.53 8.87 -25.53
C VAL A 15 -49.92 7.72 -26.31
N GLU A 16 -48.63 7.78 -26.64
CA GLU A 16 -47.84 6.56 -26.83
C GLU A 16 -46.43 6.75 -26.25
N GLN A 17 -46.05 5.76 -25.46
CA GLN A 17 -44.88 5.70 -24.60
C GLN A 17 -43.55 5.62 -25.38
N SER A 18 -42.46 5.76 -24.62
CA SER A 18 -41.08 5.30 -24.88
C SER A 18 -40.11 6.46 -25.14
N VAL A 19 -39.01 6.66 -24.43
CA VAL A 19 -38.31 5.90 -23.40
C VAL A 19 -37.79 6.95 -22.43
N THR A 20 -38.24 6.95 -21.18
CA THR A 20 -37.41 7.52 -20.11
C THR A 20 -36.10 6.77 -20.18
N SER A 21 -35.03 7.44 -20.63
CA SER A 21 -33.68 6.88 -20.56
C SER A 21 -33.47 6.46 -19.11
N ILE A 22 -33.54 5.16 -18.86
CA ILE A 22 -33.22 4.55 -17.57
C ILE A 22 -31.81 5.09 -17.25
N PRO A 23 -31.61 5.83 -16.15
CA PRO A 23 -30.25 6.09 -15.72
C PRO A 23 -29.61 4.71 -15.57
N GLU A 24 -28.49 4.44 -16.25
CA GLU A 24 -27.72 3.24 -15.96
C GLU A 24 -27.25 3.36 -14.51
N ASP A 25 -28.07 2.87 -13.59
CA ASP A 25 -27.82 2.88 -12.16
C ASP A 25 -26.59 2.01 -11.94
N HIS A 26 -25.45 2.65 -11.75
CA HIS A 26 -24.21 1.92 -11.49
C HIS A 26 -24.25 1.42 -10.05
N GLU A 27 -24.44 0.12 -9.91
CA GLU A 27 -24.34 -0.56 -8.62
C GLU A 27 -22.88 -0.85 -8.27
N ALA A 28 -22.48 -0.54 -7.04
CA ALA A 28 -21.20 -1.00 -6.51
C ALA A 28 -21.28 -1.36 -5.03
N THR A 29 -20.51 -2.36 -4.62
CA THR A 29 -20.45 -2.78 -3.22
C THR A 29 -19.29 -2.10 -2.52
N CYS A 30 -19.52 -1.58 -1.31
CA CYS A 30 -18.45 -1.05 -0.47
C CYS A 30 -17.51 -2.17 0.01
N TRP A 31 -16.21 -2.07 -0.26
CA TRP A 31 -15.21 -3.04 0.23
C TRP A 31 -15.07 -3.05 1.76
N GLY A 32 -15.48 -1.98 2.43
CA GLY A 32 -15.33 -1.79 3.87
C GLY A 32 -16.44 -2.44 4.69
N CYS A 33 -17.69 -2.15 4.35
CA CYS A 33 -18.88 -2.64 5.09
C CYS A 33 -19.80 -3.57 4.29
N GLY A 34 -19.52 -3.82 3.00
CA GLY A 34 -20.33 -4.70 2.16
C GLY A 34 -21.68 -4.12 1.72
N LEU A 35 -21.96 -2.85 2.02
CA LEU A 35 -23.22 -2.20 1.63
C LEU A 35 -23.26 -1.97 0.11
N ARG A 36 -24.42 -2.26 -0.51
CA ARG A 36 -24.72 -1.90 -1.91
C ARG A 36 -24.96 -0.40 -2.01
N LEU A 37 -24.24 0.24 -2.93
CA LEU A 37 -24.34 1.65 -3.24
C LEU A 37 -24.87 1.77 -4.67
N VAL A 38 -25.91 2.59 -4.85
CA VAL A 38 -26.51 2.89 -6.14
C VAL A 38 -26.16 4.33 -6.49
N PHE A 39 -25.58 4.56 -7.66
CA PHE A 39 -25.18 5.88 -8.11
C PHE A 39 -25.94 6.27 -9.38
N ALA A 40 -26.49 7.49 -9.38
CA ALA A 40 -27.17 8.07 -10.54
C ALA A 40 -26.21 8.46 -11.69
N SER A 41 -24.89 8.41 -11.47
CA SER A 41 -23.88 8.76 -12.46
C SER A 41 -22.56 8.05 -12.17
N TYR A 42 -21.82 7.71 -13.23
CA TYR A 42 -20.52 7.06 -13.12
C TYR A 42 -19.48 8.01 -12.47
N SER A 43 -18.94 7.62 -11.31
CA SER A 43 -17.77 8.26 -10.72
C SER A 43 -16.68 7.22 -10.43
N PRO A 44 -15.43 7.43 -10.88
CA PRO A 44 -14.33 6.49 -10.64
C PRO A 44 -13.91 6.42 -9.16
N ILE A 45 -14.32 7.40 -8.35
CA ILE A 45 -14.03 7.52 -6.93
C ILE A 45 -15.33 7.82 -6.19
N TYR A 46 -15.67 6.98 -5.21
CA TYR A 46 -16.85 7.18 -4.36
C TYR A 46 -16.56 6.84 -2.90
N LYS A 47 -17.28 7.50 -2.00
CA LYS A 47 -17.18 7.34 -0.54
C LYS A 47 -18.46 6.71 -0.01
N CYS A 48 -18.33 5.69 0.84
CA CYS A 48 -19.49 5.07 1.48
C CYS A 48 -20.09 6.00 2.54
N GLY A 49 -21.40 6.27 2.48
CA GLY A 49 -22.09 7.12 3.45
C GLY A 49 -22.23 6.51 4.86
N TRP A 50 -22.03 5.19 5.01
CA TRP A 50 -22.08 4.52 6.31
C TRP A 50 -20.71 4.45 6.99
N CYS A 51 -19.77 3.70 6.40
CA CYS A 51 -18.46 3.47 7.03
C CYS A 51 -17.41 4.53 6.68
N GLY A 52 -17.65 5.37 5.67
CA GLY A 52 -16.69 6.40 5.23
C GLY A 52 -15.54 5.90 4.35
N ALA A 53 -15.53 4.61 4.00
CA ALA A 53 -14.51 4.01 3.13
C ALA A 53 -14.56 4.61 1.71
N ILE A 54 -13.39 4.90 1.16
CA ILE A 54 -13.21 5.42 -0.20
C ILE A 54 -12.84 4.27 -1.13
N THR A 55 -13.59 4.13 -2.22
CA THR A 55 -13.32 3.12 -3.26
C THR A 55 -12.86 3.82 -4.53
N GLN A 56 -11.80 3.29 -5.14
CA GLN A 56 -11.32 3.73 -6.45
C GLN A 56 -11.34 2.56 -7.42
N ILE A 57 -12.22 2.62 -8.43
CA ILE A 57 -12.43 1.53 -9.41
C ILE A 57 -11.12 1.22 -10.15
N ASN A 58 -10.32 2.24 -10.47
CA ASN A 58 -9.10 2.08 -11.26
C ASN A 58 -7.96 1.37 -10.50
N GLN A 59 -8.04 1.27 -9.17
CA GLN A 59 -7.00 0.59 -8.39
C GLN A 59 -7.18 -0.93 -8.33
N THR A 60 -8.40 -1.45 -8.53
CA THR A 60 -8.69 -2.89 -8.42
C THR A 60 -8.16 -3.70 -9.60
N THR A 61 -7.92 -3.07 -10.75
CA THR A 61 -7.49 -3.71 -12.01
C THR A 61 -5.97 -3.68 -12.25
N ARG A 62 -5.18 -3.13 -11.31
CA ARG A 62 -3.76 -2.87 -11.54
C ARG A 62 -2.93 -4.17 -11.59
N LYS A 63 -2.17 -4.37 -12.67
CA LYS A 63 -1.32 -5.56 -12.90
C LYS A 63 -0.38 -5.83 -11.71
N PRO A 64 -0.23 -7.09 -11.28
CA PRO A 64 0.76 -7.46 -10.27
C PRO A 64 2.17 -7.17 -10.79
N ASP A 65 3.04 -6.64 -9.92
CA ASP A 65 4.45 -6.44 -10.26
C ASP A 65 5.09 -7.79 -10.62
N SER A 66 5.96 -7.79 -11.64
CA SER A 66 6.70 -9.01 -11.99
C SER A 66 7.56 -9.47 -10.81
N ILE A 67 7.39 -10.73 -10.43
CA ILE A 67 8.07 -11.35 -9.28
C ILE A 67 9.59 -11.20 -9.41
N TRP A 68 10.11 -11.40 -10.61
CA TRP A 68 11.53 -11.29 -10.94
C TRP A 68 12.08 -9.89 -10.70
N PHE A 69 11.39 -8.84 -11.17
CA PHE A 69 11.84 -7.45 -10.98
C PHE A 69 11.78 -7.01 -9.52
N SER A 70 10.88 -7.60 -8.74
CA SER A 70 10.85 -7.39 -7.30
C SER A 70 11.97 -8.11 -6.56
N HIS A 71 12.29 -9.34 -6.97
CA HIS A 71 13.40 -10.11 -6.40
C HIS A 71 14.75 -9.43 -6.67
N TRP A 72 14.97 -8.98 -7.91
CA TRP A 72 16.18 -8.25 -8.32
C TRP A 72 16.42 -6.99 -7.49
N ARG A 73 15.38 -6.17 -7.29
CA ARG A 73 15.48 -4.95 -6.46
C ARG A 73 15.88 -5.28 -5.03
N ARG A 74 15.24 -6.28 -4.42
CA ARG A 74 15.56 -6.71 -3.05
C ARG A 74 16.99 -7.24 -2.92
N LEU A 75 17.46 -8.03 -3.90
CA LEU A 75 18.83 -8.54 -3.92
C LEU A 75 19.84 -7.39 -4.02
N ARG A 76 19.60 -6.44 -4.92
CA ARG A 76 20.43 -5.25 -5.09
C ARG A 76 20.50 -4.43 -3.80
N ASP A 77 19.36 -4.17 -3.15
CA ASP A 77 19.30 -3.39 -1.91
C ASP A 77 20.06 -4.11 -0.78
N ARG A 78 19.90 -5.44 -0.65
CA ARG A 78 20.68 -6.27 0.31
C ARG A 78 22.18 -6.22 0.01
N PHE A 79 22.56 -6.33 -1.27
CA PHE A 79 23.95 -6.31 -1.70
C PHE A 79 24.61 -4.98 -1.35
N PHE A 80 23.96 -3.84 -1.64
CA PHE A 80 24.51 -2.52 -1.29
C PHE A 80 24.70 -2.34 0.22
N VAL A 81 23.73 -2.76 1.04
CA VAL A 81 23.83 -2.69 2.51
C VAL A 81 25.00 -3.53 3.01
N THR A 82 25.14 -4.76 2.52
CA THR A 82 26.25 -5.65 2.90
C THR A 82 27.60 -5.06 2.51
N VAL A 83 27.73 -4.52 1.29
CA VAL A 83 28.97 -3.89 0.81
C VAL A 83 29.36 -2.69 1.69
N LEU A 84 28.39 -1.85 2.08
CA LEU A 84 28.66 -0.71 2.97
C LEU A 84 29.11 -1.16 4.37
N ILE A 85 28.51 -2.19 4.94
CA ILE A 85 28.95 -2.76 6.24
C ILE A 85 30.38 -3.28 6.15
N LEU A 86 30.68 -4.05 5.10
CA LEU A 86 32.03 -4.58 4.88
C LEU A 86 33.07 -3.47 4.71
N PHE A 87 32.72 -2.41 3.98
CA PHE A 87 33.58 -1.24 3.83
C PHE A 87 33.85 -0.52 5.16
N MET A 88 32.81 -0.31 5.98
CA MET A 88 32.97 0.29 7.31
C MET A 88 33.86 -0.57 8.21
N LEU A 89 33.65 -1.88 8.23
CA LEU A 89 34.50 -2.81 8.98
C LEU A 89 35.95 -2.79 8.49
N PHE A 90 36.17 -2.75 7.18
CA PHE A 90 37.52 -2.66 6.60
C PHE A 90 38.26 -1.41 7.08
N VAL A 91 37.61 -0.24 7.06
CA VAL A 91 38.21 1.02 7.53
C VAL A 91 38.51 0.97 9.02
N ILE A 92 37.60 0.42 9.84
CA ILE A 92 37.80 0.30 11.29
C ILE A 92 38.96 -0.65 11.60
N CYS A 93 38.96 -1.85 11.04
CA CYS A 93 40.00 -2.85 11.26
C CYS A 93 41.36 -2.37 10.74
N GLY A 94 41.39 -1.79 9.54
CA GLY A 94 42.61 -1.24 8.94
C GLY A 94 43.18 -0.07 9.74
N GLY A 95 42.32 0.84 10.22
CA GLY A 95 42.72 1.95 11.08
C GLY A 95 43.31 1.47 12.41
N VAL A 96 42.66 0.51 13.08
CA VAL A 96 43.18 -0.09 14.32
C VAL A 96 44.53 -0.77 14.07
N TRP A 97 44.66 -1.56 13.00
CA TRP A 97 45.91 -2.25 12.68
C TRP A 97 47.07 -1.30 12.42
N ALA A 98 46.84 -0.22 11.67
CA ALA A 98 47.87 0.78 11.36
C ALA A 98 48.32 1.58 12.61
N VAL A 99 47.40 1.88 13.52
CA VAL A 99 47.64 2.70 14.71
C VAL A 99 48.16 1.88 15.90
N TYR A 100 47.84 0.58 15.93
CA TYR A 100 48.23 -0.36 16.99
C TYR A 100 49.70 -0.30 17.41
N PRO A 101 50.70 -0.42 16.49
CA PRO A 101 52.10 -0.43 16.89
C PRO A 101 52.57 0.91 17.45
N ILE A 102 52.02 2.03 16.97
CA ILE A 102 52.42 3.38 17.36
C ILE A 102 51.92 3.69 18.77
N VAL A 103 50.65 3.40 19.05
CA VAL A 103 50.04 3.77 20.35
C VAL A 103 50.54 2.86 21.47
N PHE A 104 50.75 1.56 21.18
CA PHE A 104 51.32 0.62 22.15
C PHE A 104 52.80 0.95 22.46
N SER A 105 53.51 1.59 21.53
CA SER A 105 54.89 2.04 21.75
C SER A 105 54.99 3.26 22.67
N ILE A 106 53.93 4.05 22.85
CA ILE A 106 53.95 5.26 23.70
C ILE A 106 53.57 4.91 25.14
N SER A 107 52.42 4.26 25.33
CA SER A 107 51.93 3.85 26.66
C SER A 107 50.80 2.84 26.52
N ASN A 108 50.89 1.73 27.26
CA ASN A 108 49.86 0.70 27.31
C ASN A 108 48.49 1.25 27.77
N PHE A 109 48.47 2.16 28.75
CA PHE A 109 47.22 2.73 29.27
C PHE A 109 46.52 3.62 28.22
N CYS A 110 47.29 4.43 27.51
CA CYS A 110 46.79 5.26 26.41
C CYS A 110 46.22 4.40 25.28
N GLY A 111 46.93 3.32 24.93
CA GLY A 111 46.47 2.34 23.95
C GLY A 111 45.16 1.66 24.31
N ILE A 112 45.04 1.15 25.53
CA ILE A 112 43.80 0.51 26.01
C ILE A 112 42.65 1.52 25.97
N PHE A 113 42.86 2.77 26.39
CA PHE A 113 41.83 3.81 26.36
C PHE A 113 41.36 4.12 24.93
N HIS A 114 42.28 4.37 23.99
CA HIS A 114 41.93 4.63 22.59
C HIS A 114 41.24 3.43 21.92
N CYS A 115 41.68 2.20 22.21
CA CYS A 115 41.03 0.98 21.73
C CYS A 115 39.59 0.85 22.26
N MET A 116 39.37 1.11 23.56
CA MET A 116 38.03 1.07 24.16
C MET A 116 37.10 2.11 23.55
N VAL A 117 37.55 3.36 23.40
CA VAL A 117 36.76 4.44 22.78
C VAL A 117 36.44 4.11 21.32
N THR A 118 37.43 3.63 20.55
CA THR A 118 37.24 3.24 19.15
C THR A 118 36.23 2.09 19.02
N ALA A 119 36.31 1.09 19.90
CA ALA A 119 35.35 -0.01 19.93
C ALA A 119 33.93 0.46 20.24
N VAL A 120 33.74 1.35 21.22
CA VAL A 120 32.42 1.90 21.56
C VAL A 120 31.83 2.69 20.38
N LEU A 121 32.62 3.56 19.75
CA LEU A 121 32.18 4.33 18.59
C LEU A 121 31.85 3.43 17.39
N ALA A 122 32.67 2.39 17.14
CA ALA A 122 32.42 1.41 16.09
C ALA A 122 31.12 0.63 16.33
N VAL A 123 30.86 0.17 17.56
CA VAL A 123 29.61 -0.50 17.90
C VAL A 123 28.42 0.43 17.69
N PHE A 124 28.54 1.70 18.10
CA PHE A 124 27.47 2.68 17.95
C PHE A 124 27.17 2.99 16.47
N THR A 125 28.18 3.18 15.63
CA THR A 125 28.00 3.45 14.20
C THR A 125 27.43 2.24 13.46
N ILE A 126 27.91 1.03 13.72
CA ILE A 126 27.37 -0.19 13.13
C ILE A 126 25.92 -0.41 13.59
N THR A 127 25.64 -0.26 14.88
CA THR A 127 24.29 -0.46 15.42
C THR A 127 23.31 0.56 14.87
N SER A 128 23.67 1.83 14.82
CA SER A 128 22.81 2.87 14.23
C SER A 128 22.54 2.62 12.74
N TYR A 129 23.57 2.24 11.97
CA TYR A 129 23.41 1.86 10.57
C TYR A 129 22.51 0.62 10.39
N CYS A 130 22.71 -0.42 11.20
CA CYS A 130 21.88 -1.64 11.18
C CYS A 130 20.43 -1.33 11.55
N LEU A 131 20.19 -0.50 12.56
CA LEU A 131 18.84 -0.08 12.94
C LEU A 131 18.18 0.70 11.80
N ALA A 132 18.88 1.62 11.16
CA ALA A 132 18.35 2.35 10.00
C ALA A 132 18.09 1.42 8.79
N SER A 133 18.95 0.42 8.60
CA SER A 133 18.92 -0.48 7.45
C SER A 133 17.95 -1.64 7.61
N PHE A 134 17.59 -2.05 8.82
CA PHE A 134 16.74 -3.23 9.06
C PHE A 134 15.46 -2.94 9.84
N LYS A 135 15.25 -1.72 10.37
CA LYS A 135 13.97 -1.40 10.99
C LYS A 135 12.85 -1.54 9.96
N SER A 136 11.88 -2.39 10.31
CA SER A 136 10.67 -2.56 9.53
C SER A 136 9.92 -1.24 9.45
N ALA A 137 9.35 -0.96 8.27
CA ALA A 137 8.25 -0.01 8.22
C ALA A 137 7.15 -0.60 9.10
N GLY A 138 6.67 0.16 10.10
CA GLY A 138 5.64 -0.30 11.02
C GLY A 138 4.50 -0.98 10.27
N ALA A 139 4.03 -2.11 10.79
CA ALA A 139 2.87 -2.78 10.20
C ALA A 139 1.66 -1.85 10.31
N PRO A 140 0.84 -1.73 9.25
CA PRO A 140 -0.44 -1.04 9.38
C PRO A 140 -1.27 -1.76 10.45
N ILE A 141 -1.92 -1.00 11.30
CA ILE A 141 -2.81 -1.51 12.34
C ILE A 141 -3.87 -2.37 11.66
N SER A 142 -4.09 -3.58 12.20
CA SER A 142 -5.18 -4.45 11.75
C SER A 142 -6.51 -3.86 12.20
N ILE A 143 -7.14 -3.09 11.32
CA ILE A 143 -8.53 -2.68 11.49
C ILE A 143 -9.46 -3.84 11.14
N ARG A 144 -10.70 -3.85 11.64
CA ARG A 144 -11.73 -4.79 11.21
C ARG A 144 -12.44 -4.21 9.98
N TRP A 145 -12.70 -5.03 8.96
CA TRP A 145 -13.46 -4.67 7.76
C TRP A 145 -14.18 -5.92 7.23
N GLY A 146 -15.13 -5.73 6.30
CA GLY A 146 -15.84 -6.82 5.62
C GLY A 146 -17.34 -6.53 5.58
N SER A 147 -18.08 -7.05 6.55
CA SER A 147 -19.54 -7.10 6.51
C SER A 147 -20.21 -6.23 7.59
N TYR A 148 -21.26 -5.52 7.20
CA TYR A 148 -22.22 -4.92 8.13
C TYR A 148 -22.90 -6.04 8.96
N PRO A 149 -23.17 -5.84 10.27
CA PRO A 149 -22.99 -4.63 11.08
C PRO A 149 -21.66 -4.59 11.87
N MET A 150 -20.67 -5.42 11.52
CA MET A 150 -19.40 -5.51 12.27
C MET A 150 -18.59 -4.20 12.23
N VAL A 151 -18.87 -3.34 11.24
CA VAL A 151 -18.24 -2.03 11.02
C VAL A 151 -19.24 -0.92 11.37
N GLY A 152 -18.87 -0.11 12.37
CA GLY A 152 -19.63 1.03 12.83
C GLY A 152 -19.67 2.19 11.84
N LYS A 153 -20.52 3.17 12.16
CA LYS A 153 -20.66 4.40 11.38
C LYS A 153 -19.35 5.19 11.47
N SER A 154 -18.77 5.55 10.32
CA SER A 154 -17.49 6.26 10.20
C SER A 154 -16.23 5.51 10.69
N ASP A 155 -16.29 4.20 10.95
CA ASP A 155 -15.12 3.42 11.39
C ASP A 155 -13.97 3.35 10.36
N LEU A 156 -14.29 3.51 9.07
CA LEU A 156 -13.36 3.44 7.94
C LEU A 156 -13.23 4.80 7.25
N ASP A 157 -13.43 5.90 7.97
CA ASP A 157 -13.41 7.23 7.37
C ASP A 157 -12.07 7.54 6.70
N ASN A 158 -12.12 7.88 5.41
CA ASN A 158 -10.96 8.17 4.56
C ASN A 158 -9.97 7.01 4.39
N TYR A 159 -10.35 5.79 4.77
CA TYR A 159 -9.59 4.60 4.39
C TYR A 159 -9.80 4.30 2.91
N THR A 160 -8.75 3.79 2.28
CA THR A 160 -8.76 3.31 0.88
C THR A 160 -8.46 1.82 0.86
N PHE A 161 -8.67 1.14 -0.27
CA PHE A 161 -8.29 -0.27 -0.40
C PHE A 161 -7.02 -0.44 -1.23
N CYS A 162 -6.05 -1.23 -0.75
CA CYS A 162 -4.86 -1.55 -1.53
C CYS A 162 -5.05 -2.89 -2.26
N ALA A 163 -5.14 -2.85 -3.59
CA ALA A 163 -5.26 -4.05 -4.43
C ALA A 163 -4.01 -4.95 -4.38
N TYR A 164 -2.81 -4.39 -4.18
CA TYR A 164 -1.57 -5.16 -4.07
C TYR A 164 -1.47 -5.95 -2.76
N CYS A 165 -1.93 -5.36 -1.65
CA CYS A 165 -1.86 -5.98 -0.32
C CYS A 165 -3.14 -6.73 0.06
N ASN A 166 -4.22 -6.55 -0.71
CA ASN A 166 -5.60 -6.96 -0.41
C ASN A 166 -6.01 -6.60 1.03
N LYS A 167 -5.71 -5.37 1.44
CA LYS A 167 -5.95 -4.87 2.80
C LYS A 167 -6.39 -3.41 2.76
N PRO A 168 -7.13 -2.95 3.78
CA PRO A 168 -7.39 -1.55 3.97
C PRO A 168 -6.09 -0.79 4.13
N LYS A 169 -6.06 0.35 3.48
CA LYS A 169 -4.95 1.26 3.38
C LYS A 169 -5.34 2.52 4.16
N PRO A 170 -4.69 2.78 5.31
CA PRO A 170 -5.00 3.95 6.11
C PRO A 170 -4.76 5.24 5.32
N PRO A 171 -5.39 6.35 5.74
CA PRO A 171 -5.14 7.66 5.15
C PRO A 171 -3.63 7.96 5.20
N ARG A 172 -3.12 8.67 4.19
CA ARG A 172 -1.70 9.03 4.03
C ARG A 172 -0.73 7.85 3.84
N ALA A 173 -1.21 6.61 3.82
CA ALA A 173 -0.36 5.49 3.44
C ALA A 173 -0.13 5.43 1.94
N HIS A 174 0.97 4.79 1.54
CA HIS A 174 1.32 4.50 0.15
C HIS A 174 1.82 3.06 0.02
N HIS A 175 1.42 2.36 -1.05
CA HIS A 175 1.95 1.03 -1.33
C HIS A 175 3.36 1.17 -1.91
N CYS A 176 4.37 0.67 -1.19
CA CYS A 176 5.73 0.62 -1.69
C CYS A 176 5.99 -0.73 -2.35
N ARG A 177 6.26 -0.72 -3.67
CA ARG A 177 6.55 -1.94 -4.45
C ARG A 177 7.84 -2.64 -4.03
N SER A 178 8.83 -1.88 -3.57
CA SER A 178 10.09 -2.44 -3.06
C SER A 178 9.87 -3.16 -1.73
N CYS A 179 9.10 -2.55 -0.81
CA CYS A 179 8.79 -3.13 0.50
C CYS A 179 7.67 -4.18 0.43
N LYS A 180 6.87 -4.22 -0.64
CA LYS A 180 5.65 -5.04 -0.81
C LYS A 180 4.59 -4.82 0.28
N MET A 181 4.56 -3.63 0.87
CA MET A 181 3.62 -3.29 1.93
C MET A 181 3.15 -1.84 1.83
N CYS A 182 2.00 -1.55 2.43
CA CYS A 182 1.55 -0.17 2.62
C CYS A 182 2.31 0.44 3.80
N VAL A 183 2.88 1.61 3.58
CA VAL A 183 3.63 2.37 4.58
C VAL A 183 2.91 3.69 4.81
N VAL A 184 2.58 4.01 6.06
CA VAL A 184 2.01 5.29 6.49
C VAL A 184 3.09 6.36 6.38
N ASP A 185 2.75 7.55 5.87
CA ASP A 185 3.66 8.70 5.78
C ASP A 185 4.98 8.35 5.09
N MET A 186 4.88 7.70 3.93
CA MET A 186 6.05 7.35 3.14
C MET A 186 6.56 8.59 2.40
N ASP A 187 7.65 9.18 2.89
CA ASP A 187 8.32 10.28 2.19
C ASP A 187 8.98 9.76 0.90
N HIS A 188 10.01 8.92 1.05
CA HIS A 188 10.77 8.38 -0.06
C HIS A 188 11.29 6.97 0.25
N HIS A 189 11.38 6.12 -0.78
CA HIS A 189 12.07 4.83 -0.67
C HIS A 189 13.56 5.04 -0.93
N CYS A 190 14.36 5.03 0.13
CA CYS A 190 15.80 5.08 0.01
C CYS A 190 16.35 3.68 -0.34
N PRO A 191 17.05 3.51 -1.47
CA PRO A 191 17.65 2.23 -1.85
C PRO A 191 18.72 1.73 -0.86
N PHE A 192 19.30 2.65 -0.07
CA PHE A 192 20.34 2.36 0.91
C PHE A 192 19.79 1.83 2.24
N TYR A 193 18.47 1.84 2.44
CA TYR A 193 17.82 1.29 3.64
C TYR A 193 16.91 0.13 3.27
N LEU A 194 17.21 -1.04 3.81
CA LEU A 194 16.40 -2.21 3.59
C LEU A 194 15.19 -2.23 4.54
N LYS A 195 14.09 -1.64 4.10
CA LYS A 195 12.80 -1.84 4.76
C LYS A 195 12.27 -3.25 4.47
N SER A 196 12.70 -4.24 5.26
CA SER A 196 12.07 -5.56 5.26
C SER A 196 10.65 -5.43 5.82
N ALA A 197 9.65 -5.76 5.00
CA ALA A 197 8.37 -6.15 5.53
C ALA A 197 8.62 -7.30 6.50
N SER A 198 8.27 -7.08 7.77
CA SER A 198 7.98 -8.20 8.66
C SER A 198 7.03 -9.10 7.88
N SER A 199 7.39 -10.36 7.74
CA SER A 199 6.50 -11.41 7.29
C SER A 199 5.34 -11.45 8.28
N SER A 200 4.34 -10.58 8.07
CA SER A 200 3.00 -10.85 8.54
C SER A 200 2.68 -12.22 7.99
N LEU A 201 2.54 -13.17 8.91
CA LEU A 201 2.08 -14.54 8.71
C LEU A 201 1.03 -14.59 7.57
N PRO A 202 0.98 -15.68 6.78
CA PRO A 202 -0.12 -15.88 5.85
C PRO A 202 -1.42 -15.90 6.68
N PHE A 203 -2.10 -14.76 6.73
CA PHE A 203 -3.39 -14.65 7.39
C PHE A 203 -4.39 -15.52 6.62
N SER A 204 -5.17 -16.25 7.40
CA SER A 204 -6.02 -17.38 7.07
C SER A 204 -6.70 -17.32 5.70
N THR A 205 -6.85 -18.51 5.12
CA THR A 205 -7.66 -18.85 3.94
C THR A 205 -9.07 -18.22 3.94
N GLU A 206 -9.63 -17.87 5.10
CA GLU A 206 -10.91 -17.15 5.21
C GLU A 206 -10.88 -15.73 4.61
N SER A 207 -9.78 -14.99 4.75
CA SER A 207 -9.67 -13.62 4.20
C SER A 207 -9.57 -13.58 2.67
N LYS A 208 -9.10 -14.67 2.04
CA LYS A 208 -9.12 -14.83 0.58
C LYS A 208 -10.54 -15.03 0.06
N ILE A 209 -11.39 -15.72 0.81
CA ILE A 209 -12.80 -15.97 0.45
C ILE A 209 -13.60 -14.67 0.52
N GLU A 210 -13.39 -13.85 1.56
CA GLU A 210 -14.02 -12.53 1.71
C GLU A 210 -13.60 -11.57 0.57
N ALA A 211 -12.30 -11.55 0.23
CA ALA A 211 -11.73 -10.72 -0.83
C ALA A 211 -12.03 -11.22 -2.25
N SER A 212 -12.34 -12.51 -2.44
CA SER A 212 -12.87 -13.05 -3.70
C SER A 212 -14.36 -12.77 -3.85
N ARG A 213 -15.14 -12.86 -2.76
CA ARG A 213 -16.58 -12.57 -2.75
C ARG A 213 -16.88 -11.09 -3.07
N CYS A 214 -16.02 -10.17 -2.66
CA CYS A 214 -16.10 -8.76 -3.10
C CYS A 214 -15.74 -8.54 -4.58
N ARG A 215 -14.98 -9.45 -5.20
CA ARG A 215 -14.50 -9.31 -6.59
C ARG A 215 -15.40 -10.02 -7.60
N SER A 216 -16.12 -11.05 -7.18
CA SER A 216 -16.87 -11.92 -8.07
C SER A 216 -18.27 -11.44 -8.41
N GLY A 217 -18.85 -10.44 -7.72
CA GLY A 217 -20.21 -9.96 -8.02
C GLY A 217 -21.27 -11.07 -8.08
N HIS A 218 -20.97 -12.26 -7.51
CA HIS A 218 -21.83 -13.42 -7.62
C HIS A 218 -22.89 -13.31 -6.54
N TYR A 219 -24.06 -12.87 -7.00
CA TYR A 219 -25.34 -13.14 -6.37
C TYR A 219 -25.52 -14.66 -6.27
N ASP A 220 -25.76 -15.13 -5.05
CA ASP A 220 -26.77 -16.15 -4.76
C ASP A 220 -27.83 -15.48 -3.90
#